data_AF-A0A2X1LCA5-F1
#
_entry.id   AF-A0A2X1LCA5-F1
#
_cell.length_a   1.000
_cell.length_b   1.000
_cell.length_c   1.000
_cell.angle_alpha   90.00
_cell.angle_beta   90.00
_cell.angle_gamma   90.00
#
_symmetry.space_group_name_H-M   'P 1'
#
loop_
_entity.id
_entity.type
_entity.pdbx_description
1 polymer ?
#
loop_
_entity_poly.entity_id
_entity_poly.type
_entity_poly.pdbx_seq_one_letter_code
_entity_poly.pdbx_strand_id
1 'polypeptide(L)'
;MVRAVADPWPGAFSYVGNQKFTVWSSRVHPHASKAQPGSVISVAPLLIACGDGALEIVTGQAGDGITMQGSQLAQTLGLVQGSRLNSQPACTARRRTRVLILGVNGFIGNHLTERLLREDHYEVYGLDIGSDAISRFLNHPHFHFVEGDISIHSEWIEYHVKKCDVVLPLVAIATPIEYTATRCAYLNSILKRICALSATA
;
A
#
# COMPACT_ATOMS: atom_id res chain seq x y z
N MET A 1 20.99 10.72 -15.02
CA MET A 1 19.97 11.11 -14.03
C MET A 1 20.55 11.96 -12.90
N VAL A 2 21.56 11.49 -12.15
CA VAL A 2 22.18 12.25 -11.03
C VAL A 2 22.51 13.71 -11.39
N ARG A 3 23.20 13.94 -12.52
CA ARG A 3 23.56 15.29 -12.99
C ARG A 3 22.39 16.21 -13.32
N ALA A 4 21.21 15.66 -13.60
CA ALA A 4 20.03 16.43 -13.99
C ALA A 4 19.23 16.95 -12.78
N VAL A 5 19.40 16.33 -11.61
CA VAL A 5 18.68 16.65 -10.37
C VAL A 5 19.64 16.85 -9.19
N ALA A 6 20.90 17.20 -9.46
CA ALA A 6 21.85 17.55 -8.42
C ALA A 6 21.45 18.85 -7.72
N ASP A 7 21.99 19.07 -6.52
CA ASP A 7 21.75 20.27 -5.71
C ASP A 7 21.83 21.55 -6.59
N PRO A 8 20.82 22.44 -6.57
CA PRO A 8 19.75 22.62 -5.58
C PRO A 8 18.43 21.84 -5.84
N TRP A 9 18.43 20.87 -6.77
CA TRP A 9 17.27 20.03 -7.04
C TRP A 9 17.17 18.85 -6.05
N PRO A 10 16.03 18.12 -5.97
CA PRO A 10 15.79 17.10 -4.93
C PRO A 10 16.77 15.91 -4.87
N GLY A 11 17.73 15.79 -5.78
CA GLY A 11 18.70 14.70 -5.82
C GLY A 11 18.15 13.41 -6.44
N ALA A 12 19.03 12.61 -7.03
CA ALA A 12 18.66 11.26 -7.46
C ALA A 12 18.74 10.32 -6.25
N PHE A 13 17.70 9.55 -5.97
CA PHE A 13 17.65 8.70 -4.77
C PHE A 13 17.48 7.21 -5.12
N SER A 14 17.85 6.36 -4.17
CA SER A 14 17.65 4.90 -4.20
C SER A 14 17.42 4.38 -2.77
N TYR A 15 17.17 3.08 -2.62
CA TYR A 15 16.92 2.45 -1.33
C TYR A 15 17.91 1.32 -1.03
N VAL A 16 18.25 1.19 0.25
CA VAL A 16 18.89 0.01 0.84
C VAL A 16 17.91 -0.55 1.86
N GLY A 17 17.23 -1.66 1.54
CA GLY A 17 16.09 -2.14 2.32
C GLY A 17 15.01 -1.05 2.44
N ASN A 18 14.73 -0.61 3.67
CA ASN A 18 13.78 0.47 3.96
C ASN A 18 14.42 1.86 4.06
N GLN A 19 15.76 1.96 4.02
CA GLN A 19 16.46 3.23 4.17
C GLN A 19 16.64 3.91 2.80
N LYS A 20 16.06 5.11 2.66
CA LYS A 20 16.29 5.97 1.49
C LYS A 20 17.67 6.61 1.58
N PHE A 21 18.35 6.75 0.45
CA PHE A 21 19.56 7.56 0.34
C PHE A 21 19.57 8.33 -0.99
N THR A 22 20.22 9.49 -0.98
CA THR A 22 20.32 10.38 -2.14
C THR A 22 21.76 10.42 -2.63
N VAL A 23 21.94 10.34 -3.95
CA VAL A 23 23.21 10.42 -4.66
C VAL A 23 23.34 11.82 -5.25
N TRP A 24 24.36 12.55 -4.81
CA TRP A 24 24.62 13.92 -5.25
C TRP A 24 25.64 13.97 -6.38
N SER A 25 26.69 13.15 -6.29
CA SER A 25 27.73 13.06 -7.32
C SER A 25 28.04 11.61 -7.64
N SER A 26 28.19 11.34 -8.93
CA SER A 26 28.43 9.99 -9.45
C SER A 26 29.46 10.00 -10.57
N ARG A 27 30.29 8.96 -10.66
CA ARG A 27 31.24 8.74 -11.74
C ARG A 27 30.93 7.43 -12.45
N VAL A 28 30.89 7.45 -13.78
CA VAL A 28 30.64 6.25 -14.58
C VAL A 28 31.94 5.46 -14.74
N HIS A 29 31.86 4.15 -14.56
CA HIS A 29 32.93 3.20 -14.82
C HIS A 29 32.50 2.28 -15.97
N PRO A 30 33.19 2.30 -17.12
CA PRO A 30 32.83 1.49 -18.29
C PRO A 30 33.16 0.00 -18.12
N HIS A 31 33.86 -0.37 -17.04
CA HIS A 31 34.20 -1.76 -16.78
C HIS A 31 32.94 -2.58 -16.47
N ALA A 32 32.62 -3.51 -17.37
CA ALA A 32 31.52 -4.44 -17.18
C ALA A 32 31.80 -5.36 -15.99
N SER A 33 31.01 -5.23 -14.94
CA SER A 33 31.01 -6.18 -13.83
C SER A 33 30.12 -7.37 -14.16
N LYS A 34 30.52 -8.58 -13.76
CA LYS A 34 29.68 -9.79 -13.86
C LYS A 34 28.52 -9.80 -12.85
N ALA A 35 28.46 -8.81 -11.96
CA ALA A 35 27.43 -8.72 -10.95
C ALA A 35 26.07 -8.29 -11.55
N GLN A 36 24.97 -8.79 -10.97
CA GLN A 36 23.64 -8.38 -11.40
C GLN A 36 23.41 -6.88 -11.12
N PRO A 37 22.67 -6.16 -11.99
CA PRO A 37 22.37 -4.74 -11.80
C PRO A 37 21.77 -4.46 -10.40
N GLY A 38 22.25 -3.41 -9.75
CA GLY A 38 21.86 -3.04 -8.39
C GLY A 38 22.70 -3.70 -7.28
N SER A 39 23.68 -4.54 -7.60
CA SER A 39 24.58 -5.14 -6.61
C SER A 39 25.78 -4.21 -6.32
N VAL A 40 26.22 -4.17 -5.06
CA VAL A 40 27.43 -3.44 -4.63
C VAL A 40 28.66 -4.25 -5.02
N ILE A 41 29.51 -3.70 -5.89
CA ILE A 41 30.78 -4.29 -6.34
C ILE A 41 31.86 -4.05 -5.29
N SER A 42 31.93 -2.84 -4.75
CA SER A 42 32.89 -2.42 -3.73
C SER A 42 32.32 -1.30 -2.87
N VAL A 43 32.83 -1.16 -1.65
CA VAL A 43 32.42 -0.12 -0.68
C VAL A 43 33.40 1.06 -0.60
N ALA A 44 34.63 0.89 -1.07
CA ALA A 44 35.66 1.93 -1.11
C ALA A 44 36.50 1.79 -2.40
N PRO A 45 36.16 2.49 -3.50
CA PRO A 45 35.02 3.40 -3.65
C PRO A 45 33.67 2.67 -3.68
N LEU A 46 32.58 3.37 -3.33
CA LEU A 46 31.22 2.81 -3.38
C LEU A 46 30.79 2.65 -4.84
N LEU A 47 30.86 1.43 -5.34
CA LEU A 47 30.63 1.11 -6.76
C LEU A 47 29.44 0.16 -6.89
N ILE A 48 28.47 0.55 -7.71
CA ILE A 48 27.24 -0.20 -7.94
C ILE A 48 27.24 -0.74 -9.37
N ALA A 49 26.92 -2.02 -9.54
CA ALA A 49 26.73 -2.61 -10.85
C ALA A 49 25.47 -2.05 -11.52
N CYS A 50 25.59 -1.61 -12.77
CA CYS A 50 24.46 -1.15 -13.57
C CYS A 50 24.14 -2.18 -14.68
N GLY A 51 23.06 -1.95 -15.43
CA GLY A 51 22.74 -2.78 -16.60
C GLY A 51 23.85 -2.76 -17.66
N ASP A 52 24.51 -1.62 -17.79
CA ASP A 52 25.70 -1.42 -18.60
C ASP A 52 26.75 -0.66 -17.77
N GLY A 53 27.94 -1.25 -17.62
CA GLY A 53 29.00 -0.74 -16.76
C GLY A 53 28.68 -0.71 -15.26
N ALA A 54 29.31 0.23 -14.55
CA ALA A 54 29.12 0.46 -13.13
C ALA A 54 29.08 1.96 -12.80
N LEU A 55 28.40 2.31 -11.71
CA LEU A 55 28.28 3.68 -11.24
C LEU A 55 28.92 3.81 -9.85
N GLU A 56 29.95 4.64 -9.77
CA GLU A 56 30.58 5.04 -8.52
C GLU A 56 29.77 6.18 -7.90
N ILE A 57 29.38 6.03 -6.63
CA ILE A 57 28.79 7.08 -5.83
C ILE A 57 29.93 7.82 -5.14
N VAL A 58 30.19 9.05 -5.58
CA VAL A 58 31.26 9.89 -5.03
C VAL A 58 30.78 10.56 -3.74
N THR A 59 29.58 11.15 -3.77
CA THR A 59 28.93 11.76 -2.61
C THR A 59 27.44 11.46 -2.57
N GLY A 60 26.92 11.37 -1.35
CA GLY A 60 25.50 11.17 -1.10
C GLY A 60 25.15 11.34 0.37
N GLN A 61 23.87 11.22 0.70
CA GLN A 61 23.34 11.32 2.06
C GLN A 61 22.39 10.16 2.36
N ALA A 62 22.35 9.71 3.61
CA ALA A 62 21.37 8.74 4.07
C ALA A 62 20.16 9.48 4.67
N GLY A 63 18.96 9.26 4.13
CA GLY A 63 17.75 9.99 4.52
C GLY A 63 17.93 11.50 4.41
N ASP A 64 17.58 12.20 5.49
CA ASP A 64 17.75 13.65 5.66
C ASP A 64 19.06 14.03 6.37
N GLY A 65 20.03 13.11 6.38
CA GLY A 65 21.35 13.33 6.96
C GLY A 65 22.25 14.23 6.11
N ILE A 66 23.47 14.45 6.62
CA ILE A 66 24.48 15.24 5.93
C ILE A 66 25.03 14.53 4.69
N THR A 67 25.44 15.31 3.70
CA THR A 67 26.21 14.80 2.55
C THR A 67 27.58 14.33 3.00
N MET A 68 27.91 13.09 2.64
CA MET A 68 29.16 12.43 2.97
C MET A 68 29.78 11.74 1.74
N GLN A 69 31.02 11.29 1.87
CA GLN A 69 31.70 10.54 0.82
C GLN A 69 31.07 9.15 0.64
N GLY A 70 31.09 8.61 -0.58
CA GLY A 70 30.51 7.29 -0.89
C GLY A 70 30.97 6.15 0.02
N SER A 71 32.24 6.13 0.45
CA SER A 71 32.75 5.11 1.38
C SER A 71 32.12 5.21 2.77
N GLN A 72 31.97 6.44 3.29
CA GLN A 72 31.27 6.68 4.56
C GLN A 72 29.77 6.39 4.43
N LEU A 73 29.16 6.74 3.29
CA LEU A 73 27.77 6.43 2.99
C LEU A 73 27.53 4.92 3.00
N ALA A 74 28.45 4.14 2.43
CA ALA A 74 28.38 2.69 2.44
C ALA A 74 28.39 2.13 3.88
N GLN A 75 29.25 2.66 4.75
CA GLN A 75 29.32 2.26 6.16
C GLN A 75 28.03 2.63 6.92
N THR A 76 27.54 3.87 6.74
CA THR A 76 26.30 4.35 7.37
C THR A 76 25.08 3.53 6.95
N LEU A 77 25.02 3.10 5.69
CA LEU A 77 23.94 2.26 5.14
C LEU A 77 24.15 0.76 5.41
N GLY A 78 25.25 0.36 6.04
CA GLY A 78 25.58 -1.05 6.29
C GLY A 78 25.80 -1.87 5.01
N LEU A 79 26.24 -1.22 3.92
CA LEU A 79 26.51 -1.90 2.65
C LEU A 79 27.81 -2.69 2.73
N VAL A 80 27.78 -3.92 2.22
CA VAL A 80 28.94 -4.76 2.01
C VAL A 80 29.02 -5.19 0.54
N GLN A 81 30.17 -5.71 0.12
CA GLN A 81 30.30 -6.28 -1.22
C GLN A 81 29.27 -7.41 -1.42
N GLY A 82 28.49 -7.34 -2.50
CA GLY A 82 27.40 -8.27 -2.80
C GLY A 82 26.03 -7.85 -2.26
N SER A 83 25.93 -6.81 -1.41
CA SER A 83 24.64 -6.23 -1.02
C SER A 83 23.86 -5.76 -2.25
N ARG A 84 22.53 -5.86 -2.21
CA ARG A 84 21.66 -5.39 -3.30
C ARG A 84 20.85 -4.17 -2.88
N LEU A 85 20.97 -3.12 -3.68
CA LEU A 85 20.07 -1.98 -3.64
C LEU A 85 18.67 -2.42 -4.07
N ASN A 86 17.64 -1.84 -3.45
CA ASN A 86 16.24 -2.18 -3.71
C ASN A 86 15.91 -3.67 -3.53
N SER A 87 16.61 -4.37 -2.62
CA SER A 87 16.10 -5.63 -2.09
C SER A 87 14.84 -5.31 -1.30
N GLN A 88 13.72 -5.17 -2.01
CA GLN A 88 12.43 -5.35 -1.39
C GLN A 88 12.52 -6.71 -0.70
N PRO A 89 12.19 -6.81 0.60
CA PRO A 89 12.04 -8.11 1.20
C PRO A 89 11.09 -8.89 0.30
N ALA A 90 11.57 -9.99 -0.29
CA ALA A 90 10.72 -10.91 -1.07
C ALA A 90 9.51 -11.42 -0.23
N CYS A 91 9.54 -11.17 1.08
CA CYS A 91 8.53 -11.50 2.07
C CYS A 91 7.57 -10.37 2.48
N THR A 92 7.51 -9.22 1.81
CA THR A 92 6.22 -8.51 1.78
C THR A 92 5.36 -9.22 0.74
N ALA A 93 4.96 -10.45 1.04
CA ALA A 93 3.75 -11.01 0.46
C ALA A 93 2.70 -9.92 0.65
N ARG A 94 2.30 -9.27 -0.45
CA ARG A 94 1.30 -8.19 -0.39
C ARG A 94 0.12 -8.81 0.32
N ARG A 95 -0.10 -8.41 1.58
CA ARG A 95 -1.27 -8.84 2.32
C ARG A 95 -2.46 -8.45 1.46
N ARG A 96 -3.38 -9.39 1.24
CA ARG A 96 -4.58 -9.11 0.47
C ARG A 96 -5.28 -7.90 1.06
N THR A 97 -5.71 -6.98 0.21
CA THR A 97 -6.44 -5.80 0.63
C THR A 97 -7.81 -6.23 1.14
N ARG A 98 -8.11 -5.91 2.38
CA ARG A 98 -9.35 -6.27 3.06
C ARG A 98 -10.37 -5.17 2.86
N VAL A 99 -11.46 -5.50 2.18
CA VAL A 99 -12.52 -4.56 1.80
C VAL A 99 -13.78 -4.88 2.61
N LEU A 100 -14.25 -3.91 3.39
CA LEU A 100 -15.52 -3.98 4.11
C LEU A 100 -16.63 -3.33 3.28
N ILE A 101 -17.69 -4.06 2.99
CA ILE A 101 -18.87 -3.59 2.27
C ILE A 101 -20.08 -3.67 3.20
N LEU A 102 -20.63 -2.51 3.57
CA LEU A 102 -21.90 -2.45 4.32
C LEU A 102 -23.03 -2.28 3.32
N GLY A 103 -24.06 -3.12 3.37
CA GLY A 103 -25.10 -3.18 2.33
C GLY A 103 -24.69 -4.07 1.15
N VAL A 104 -23.99 -5.17 1.42
CA VAL A 104 -23.40 -6.02 0.37
C VAL A 104 -24.46 -6.74 -0.49
N ASN A 105 -25.67 -6.96 0.05
CA ASN A 105 -26.77 -7.62 -0.65
C ASN A 105 -27.48 -6.70 -1.66
N GLY A 106 -27.10 -5.41 -1.71
CA GLY A 106 -27.61 -4.45 -2.67
C GLY A 106 -27.06 -4.61 -4.10
N PHE A 107 -27.58 -3.82 -5.03
CA PHE A 107 -27.20 -3.84 -6.44
C PHE A 107 -25.69 -3.65 -6.65
N ILE A 108 -25.10 -2.63 -6.01
CA ILE A 108 -23.66 -2.32 -6.13
C ILE A 108 -22.82 -3.37 -5.40
N GLY A 109 -23.24 -3.78 -4.19
CA GLY A 109 -22.49 -4.72 -3.35
C GLY A 109 -22.28 -6.08 -4.00
N ASN A 110 -23.32 -6.63 -4.63
CA ASN A 110 -23.25 -7.91 -5.33
C ASN A 110 -22.26 -7.89 -6.51
N HIS A 111 -22.40 -6.94 -7.44
CA HIS A 111 -21.53 -6.83 -8.61
C HIS A 111 -20.09 -6.50 -8.23
N LEU A 112 -19.90 -5.66 -7.21
CA LEU A 112 -18.58 -5.32 -6.71
C LEU A 112 -17.90 -6.55 -6.10
N THR A 113 -18.62 -7.32 -5.28
CA THR A 113 -18.12 -8.57 -4.71
C THR A 113 -17.70 -9.53 -5.82
N GLU A 114 -18.54 -9.71 -6.85
CA GLU A 114 -18.19 -10.56 -8.00
C GLU A 114 -16.88 -10.12 -8.67
N ARG A 115 -16.72 -8.81 -8.89
CA ARG A 115 -15.53 -8.27 -9.56
C ARG A 115 -14.26 -8.39 -8.70
N LEU A 116 -14.38 -8.18 -7.39
CA LEU A 116 -13.29 -8.27 -6.42
C LEU A 116 -12.84 -9.73 -6.24
N LEU A 117 -13.77 -10.68 -6.17
CA LEU A 117 -13.44 -12.10 -6.01
C LEU A 117 -12.78 -12.72 -7.25
N ARG A 118 -12.87 -12.07 -8.42
CA ARG A 118 -12.07 -12.47 -9.60
C ARG A 118 -10.58 -12.16 -9.45
N GLU A 119 -10.20 -11.30 -8.51
CA GLU A 119 -8.82 -10.89 -8.28
C GLU A 119 -8.29 -11.51 -6.99
N ASP A 120 -7.09 -12.11 -7.03
CA ASP A 120 -6.55 -12.92 -5.92
C ASP A 120 -5.90 -12.07 -4.79
N HIS A 121 -5.84 -10.76 -4.96
CA HIS A 121 -5.27 -9.84 -3.95
C HIS A 121 -6.33 -9.16 -3.07
N TYR A 122 -7.61 -9.54 -3.17
CA TYR A 122 -8.68 -9.00 -2.32
C TYR A 122 -9.24 -10.05 -1.35
N GLU A 123 -9.67 -9.55 -0.19
CA GLU A 123 -10.49 -10.29 0.76
C GLU A 123 -11.69 -9.41 1.13
N VAL A 124 -12.90 -9.94 0.94
CA VAL A 124 -14.14 -9.16 1.03
C VAL A 124 -14.90 -9.55 2.30
N TYR A 125 -15.24 -8.54 3.10
CA TYR A 125 -16.09 -8.65 4.28
C TYR A 125 -17.41 -7.93 3.99
N GLY A 126 -18.52 -8.67 4.00
CA GLY A 126 -19.85 -8.14 3.72
C GLY A 126 -20.72 -8.13 4.97
N LEU A 127 -21.44 -7.04 5.19
CA LEU A 127 -22.51 -6.95 6.19
C LEU A 127 -23.80 -6.50 5.52
N ASP A 128 -24.89 -7.22 5.77
CA ASP A 128 -26.24 -6.86 5.33
C ASP A 128 -27.30 -7.60 6.19
N ILE A 129 -28.56 -7.19 6.11
CA ILE A 129 -29.68 -7.85 6.79
C ILE A 129 -30.15 -9.11 6.06
N GLY A 130 -29.72 -9.33 4.82
CA GLY A 130 -30.08 -10.51 4.02
C GLY A 130 -28.94 -10.97 3.12
N SER A 131 -29.07 -12.16 2.55
CA SER A 131 -28.00 -12.79 1.75
C SER A 131 -28.44 -13.31 0.38
N ASP A 132 -29.67 -13.05 -0.04
CA ASP A 132 -30.28 -13.66 -1.23
C ASP A 132 -29.45 -13.44 -2.51
N ALA A 133 -28.98 -12.21 -2.74
CA ALA A 133 -28.24 -11.85 -3.95
C ALA A 133 -26.78 -12.35 -3.93
N ILE A 134 -26.21 -12.50 -2.73
CA ILE A 134 -24.81 -12.84 -2.47
C ILE A 134 -24.60 -14.30 -2.04
N SER A 135 -25.68 -15.08 -1.96
CA SER A 135 -25.70 -16.50 -1.62
C SER A 135 -24.69 -17.34 -2.41
N ARG A 136 -24.49 -16.99 -3.69
CA ARG A 136 -23.52 -17.61 -4.60
C ARG A 136 -22.04 -17.48 -4.15
N PHE A 137 -21.73 -16.49 -3.31
CA PHE A 137 -20.37 -16.21 -2.85
C PHE A 137 -20.08 -16.74 -1.44
N LEU A 138 -21.09 -17.22 -0.71
CA LEU A 138 -20.95 -17.65 0.70
C LEU A 138 -19.91 -18.77 0.91
N ASN A 139 -19.69 -19.60 -0.10
CA ASN A 139 -18.71 -20.69 -0.05
C ASN A 139 -17.31 -20.28 -0.55
N HIS A 140 -17.11 -19.01 -0.94
CA HIS A 140 -15.84 -18.55 -1.46
C HIS A 140 -14.85 -18.28 -0.30
N PRO A 141 -13.61 -18.79 -0.36
CA PRO A 141 -12.65 -18.68 0.77
C PRO A 141 -12.20 -17.26 1.08
N HIS A 142 -12.50 -16.29 0.20
CA HIS A 142 -12.11 -14.88 0.35
C HIS A 142 -13.33 -13.96 0.51
N PHE A 143 -14.51 -14.55 0.75
CA PHE A 143 -15.73 -13.82 1.05
C PHE A 143 -16.22 -14.19 2.45
N HIS A 144 -16.35 -13.20 3.31
CA HIS A 144 -16.82 -13.35 4.68
C HIS A 144 -18.10 -12.54 4.84
N PHE A 145 -19.23 -13.21 4.96
CA PHE A 145 -20.53 -12.57 5.16
C PHE A 145 -20.96 -12.65 6.63
N VAL A 146 -21.48 -11.54 7.14
CA VAL A 146 -22.15 -11.48 8.44
C VAL A 146 -23.52 -10.84 8.26
N GLU A 147 -24.54 -11.57 8.70
CA GLU A 147 -25.90 -11.07 8.74
C GLU A 147 -26.05 -10.13 9.94
N GLY A 148 -26.41 -8.88 9.68
CA GLY A 148 -26.54 -7.89 10.74
C GLY A 148 -27.01 -6.52 10.24
N ASP A 149 -27.79 -5.85 11.07
CA ASP A 149 -28.19 -4.46 10.86
C ASP A 149 -27.10 -3.51 11.41
N ILE A 150 -26.78 -2.46 10.64
CA ILE A 150 -25.86 -1.39 11.02
C ILE A 150 -26.26 -0.64 12.32
N SER A 151 -27.54 -0.67 12.65
CA SER A 151 -28.16 -0.03 13.81
C SER A 151 -27.80 -0.71 15.13
N ILE A 152 -27.72 -2.04 15.09
CA ILE A 152 -27.57 -2.90 16.28
C ILE A 152 -26.11 -3.34 16.43
N HIS A 153 -25.43 -3.64 15.33
CA HIS A 153 -24.08 -4.23 15.31
C HIS A 153 -22.96 -3.19 15.31
N SER A 154 -23.08 -2.16 16.15
CA SER A 154 -22.10 -1.07 16.20
C SER A 154 -20.69 -1.54 16.58
N GLU A 155 -20.55 -2.44 17.55
CA GLU A 155 -19.24 -2.97 17.98
C GLU A 155 -18.58 -3.82 16.89
N TRP A 156 -19.37 -4.64 16.20
CA TRP A 156 -18.89 -5.48 15.11
C TRP A 156 -18.36 -4.64 13.94
N ILE A 157 -19.09 -3.57 13.61
CA ILE A 157 -18.70 -2.62 12.56
C ILE A 157 -17.42 -1.90 12.97
N GLU A 158 -17.32 -1.40 14.20
CA GLU A 158 -16.11 -0.70 14.64
C GLU A 158 -14.88 -1.62 14.58
N TYR A 159 -15.01 -2.87 15.01
CA TYR A 159 -13.95 -3.87 14.88
C TYR A 159 -13.56 -4.11 13.42
N HIS A 160 -14.53 -4.28 12.51
CA HIS A 160 -14.25 -4.54 11.10
C HIS A 160 -13.71 -3.32 10.36
N VAL A 161 -14.12 -2.12 10.73
CA VAL A 161 -13.57 -0.86 10.22
C VAL A 161 -12.10 -0.74 10.62
N LYS A 162 -11.73 -1.08 11.87
CA LYS A 162 -10.32 -1.12 12.29
C LYS A 162 -9.52 -2.26 11.66
N LYS A 163 -10.18 -3.36 11.29
CA LYS A 163 -9.54 -4.54 10.70
C LYS A 163 -9.30 -4.39 9.20
N CYS A 164 -10.20 -3.74 8.48
CA CYS A 164 -10.18 -3.65 7.02
C CYS A 164 -9.38 -2.44 6.53
N ASP A 165 -8.85 -2.54 5.31
CA ASP A 165 -8.03 -1.49 4.71
C ASP A 165 -8.89 -0.47 3.95
N VAL A 166 -10.06 -0.89 3.45
CA VAL A 166 -11.02 -0.06 2.73
C VAL A 166 -12.43 -0.33 3.26
N VAL A 167 -13.22 0.74 3.47
CA VAL A 167 -14.62 0.64 3.91
C VAL A 167 -15.54 1.31 2.89
N LEU A 168 -16.56 0.57 2.44
CA LEU A 168 -17.56 1.00 1.48
C LEU A 168 -18.95 0.95 2.12
N PRO A 169 -19.42 2.07 2.70
CA PRO A 169 -20.74 2.13 3.27
C PRO A 169 -21.80 2.35 2.17
N LEU A 170 -22.34 1.26 1.62
CA LEU A 170 -23.34 1.28 0.55
C LEU A 170 -24.79 1.24 1.08
N VAL A 171 -24.99 1.13 2.39
CA VAL A 171 -26.31 1.21 3.00
C VAL A 171 -26.88 2.60 2.79
N ALA A 172 -27.92 2.70 1.98
CA ALA A 172 -28.69 3.92 1.76
C ALA A 172 -30.14 3.56 1.43
N ILE A 173 -31.07 4.38 1.95
CA ILE A 173 -32.44 4.41 1.41
C ILE A 173 -32.37 5.24 0.14
N ALA A 174 -32.44 4.59 -1.02
CA ALA A 174 -32.39 5.25 -2.33
C ALA A 174 -33.77 5.28 -3.04
N THR A 175 -34.83 4.82 -2.38
CA THR A 175 -36.20 4.80 -2.92
C THR A 175 -36.84 6.19 -2.77
N PRO A 176 -37.22 6.87 -3.87
CA PRO A 176 -37.73 8.25 -3.82
C PRO A 176 -38.95 8.46 -2.90
N ILE A 177 -39.78 7.42 -2.72
CA ILE A 177 -41.00 7.47 -1.91
C ILE A 177 -40.74 7.50 -0.39
N GLU A 178 -39.60 6.99 0.06
CA GLU A 178 -39.27 6.95 1.49
C GLU A 178 -38.70 8.27 1.99
N TYR A 179 -38.16 9.10 1.09
CA TYR A 179 -37.68 10.46 1.41
C TYR A 179 -38.80 11.39 1.88
N THR A 180 -40.04 11.17 1.45
CA THR A 180 -41.20 11.97 1.85
C THR A 180 -41.88 11.42 3.10
N ALA A 181 -41.71 10.13 3.42
CA ALA A 181 -42.40 9.46 4.52
C ALA A 181 -41.58 9.37 5.82
N THR A 182 -40.25 9.28 5.75
CA THR A 182 -39.41 9.00 6.94
C THR A 182 -38.26 9.99 7.02
N ARG A 183 -38.15 10.74 8.14
CA ARG A 183 -37.10 11.75 8.35
C ARG A 183 -35.71 11.07 8.33
N CYS A 184 -34.90 11.35 7.31
CA CYS A 184 -33.52 10.87 7.09
C CYS A 184 -32.48 11.34 8.14
N ALA A 185 -32.74 11.16 9.44
CA ALA A 185 -31.80 11.48 10.51
C ALA A 185 -30.86 10.31 10.85
N TYR A 186 -31.31 9.07 10.61
CA TYR A 186 -30.66 7.86 11.13
C TYR A 186 -29.39 7.46 10.36
N LEU A 187 -29.49 7.36 9.02
CA LEU A 187 -28.36 7.04 8.12
C LEU A 187 -27.23 8.06 8.20
N ASN A 188 -27.56 9.35 8.34
CA ASN A 188 -26.58 10.43 8.44
C ASN A 188 -25.74 10.36 9.71
N SER A 189 -26.30 9.87 10.83
CA SER A 189 -25.55 9.72 12.09
C SER A 189 -24.53 8.59 12.00
N ILE A 190 -24.94 7.43 11.47
CA ILE A 190 -24.09 6.25 11.35
C ILE A 190 -22.98 6.44 10.31
N LEU A 191 -23.30 7.00 9.14
CA LEU A 191 -22.31 7.29 8.09
C LEU A 191 -21.26 8.29 8.56
N LYS A 192 -21.67 9.35 9.28
CA LYS A 192 -20.72 10.30 9.88
C LYS A 192 -19.79 9.62 10.89
N ARG A 193 -20.32 8.67 11.67
CA ARG A 193 -19.55 7.92 12.66
C ARG A 193 -18.56 6.96 12.00
N ILE A 194 -18.95 6.29 10.91
CA ILE A 194 -18.06 5.42 10.12
C ILE A 194 -16.95 6.26 9.45
N CYS A 195 -17.29 7.41 8.85
CA CYS A 195 -16.28 8.31 8.29
C CYS A 195 -15.31 8.83 9.36
N ALA A 196 -15.78 9.13 10.57
CA ALA A 196 -14.92 9.54 11.69
C ALA A 196 -13.99 8.40 12.17
N LEU A 197 -14.50 7.16 12.21
CA LEU A 197 -13.71 5.97 12.55
C LEU A 197 -12.66 5.64 11.49
N SER A 198 -12.97 5.85 10.21
CA SER A 198 -12.02 5.70 9.10
C SER A 198 -10.92 6.77 9.10
N ALA A 199 -11.17 7.98 9.63
CA ALA A 199 -10.20 9.07 9.66
C ALA A 199 -9.19 8.98 10.83
N THR A 200 -9.42 8.05 11.77
CA THR A 200 -8.60 7.87 12.98
C THR A 200 -7.79 6.56 12.99
N ALA A 201 -7.94 5.72 11.96
CA ALA A 201 -7.17 4.50 11.72
C ALA A 201 -6.08 4.73 10.66
#